data_AF-A0A7J9NIX0-F1
#
_entry.id   AF-A0A7J9NIX0-F1
#
_cell.length_a   1.000
_cell.length_b   1.000
_cell.length_c   1.000
_cell.angle_alpha   90.00
_cell.angle_beta   90.00
_cell.angle_gamma   90.00
#
_symmetry.space_group_name_H-M   'P 1'
#
loop_
_entity.id
_entity.type
_entity.pdbx_description
1 polymer ?
#
loop_
_entity_poly.entity_id
_entity_poly.type
_entity_poly.pdbx_seq_one_letter_code
_entity_poly.pdbx_strand_id
1 'polypeptide(L)'
;MSEKYKTYHTSKYLSKEDVEKLIKDGVDEVTMPKSIYEYMEKKNKGALNRLLIFGVDVSITDQVGRPKKVEGDIKKKIIEEIINGKSIRKVAEEYDLKKSTIWDNIKEDMAKIKQEKFRKMIYDYKELLIEKERYTDYIETLFCELDMHISNDNLKEAEKILLKIIEYSKRKD
;
A
#
# COMPACT_ATOMS: atom_id res chain seq x y z
N MET A 1 8.71 31.51 -24.25
CA MET A 1 9.08 30.60 -23.15
C MET A 1 7.79 30.02 -22.62
N SER A 2 7.60 28.70 -22.59
CA SER A 2 6.38 28.12 -22.00
C SER A 2 6.41 28.39 -20.50
N GLU A 3 5.53 29.24 -20.00
CA GLU A 3 5.33 29.37 -18.56
C GLU A 3 4.94 27.97 -18.04
N LYS A 4 5.76 27.44 -17.13
CA LYS A 4 5.45 26.16 -16.50
C LYS A 4 4.25 26.39 -15.60
N TYR A 5 3.15 25.70 -15.91
CA TYR A 5 1.96 25.65 -15.08
C TYR A 5 2.35 25.31 -13.63
N LYS A 6 2.00 26.19 -12.69
CA LYS A 6 2.37 26.11 -11.28
C LYS A 6 1.19 25.64 -10.44
N THR A 7 1.30 24.42 -9.94
CA THR A 7 0.34 23.85 -9.00
C THR A 7 0.82 23.95 -7.55
N TYR A 8 -0.04 24.38 -6.64
CA TYR A 8 0.18 24.39 -5.20
C TYR A 8 -0.73 23.38 -4.50
N HIS A 9 -0.15 22.40 -3.82
CA HIS A 9 -0.92 21.46 -3.02
C HIS A 9 -0.96 21.88 -1.55
N THR A 10 -2.17 21.97 -0.98
CA THR A 10 -2.34 22.22 0.46
C THR A 10 -3.13 21.11 1.14
N SER A 11 -2.68 20.73 2.32
CA SER A 11 -3.42 19.88 3.26
C SER A 11 -3.99 20.67 4.44
N LYS A 12 -3.81 22.00 4.45
CA LYS A 12 -4.20 22.91 5.53
C LYS A 12 -5.15 23.98 5.01
N TYR A 13 -5.91 24.55 5.93
CA TYR A 13 -6.74 25.71 5.68
C TYR A 13 -5.89 26.91 5.21
N LEU A 14 -6.31 27.58 4.14
CA LEU A 14 -5.65 28.79 3.64
C LEU A 14 -6.31 30.03 4.25
N SER A 15 -5.51 30.85 4.92
CA SER A 15 -5.92 32.18 5.35
C SER A 15 -6.01 33.13 4.16
N LYS A 16 -6.57 34.33 4.38
CA LYS A 16 -6.60 35.38 3.35
C LYS A 16 -5.19 35.79 2.92
N GLU A 17 -4.25 35.85 3.86
CA GLU A 17 -2.85 36.19 3.59
C GLU A 17 -2.16 35.11 2.75
N ASP A 18 -2.46 33.83 3.00
CA ASP A 18 -1.93 32.73 2.20
C ASP A 18 -2.44 32.81 0.76
N VAL A 19 -3.73 33.08 0.56
CA VAL A 19 -4.32 33.27 -0.77
C VAL A 19 -3.68 34.45 -1.51
N GLU A 20 -3.44 35.57 -0.84
CA GLU A 20 -2.78 36.72 -1.47
C GLU A 20 -1.33 36.44 -1.86
N LYS A 21 -0.61 35.60 -1.10
CA LYS A 21 0.72 35.14 -1.49
C LYS A 21 0.66 34.24 -2.72
N LEU A 22 -0.23 33.25 -2.75
CA LEU A 22 -0.38 32.34 -3.89
C LEU A 22 -0.68 33.08 -5.20
N ILE A 23 -1.52 34.12 -5.15
CA ILE A 23 -1.80 34.98 -6.30
C ILE A 23 -0.54 35.76 -6.72
N LYS A 24 0.18 36.34 -5.77
CA LYS A 24 1.44 37.08 -6.06
C LYS A 24 2.53 36.18 -6.64
N ASP A 25 2.59 34.93 -6.20
CA ASP A 25 3.55 33.93 -6.67
C ASP A 25 3.21 33.39 -8.08
N GLY A 26 2.04 33.77 -8.60
CA GLY A 26 1.54 33.35 -9.91
C GLY A 26 1.28 31.86 -9.97
N VAL A 27 0.56 31.33 -8.98
CA VAL A 27 0.07 29.95 -8.95
C VAL A 27 -1.15 29.84 -9.86
N ASP A 28 -1.16 28.85 -10.75
CA ASP A 28 -2.25 28.60 -11.69
C ASP A 28 -3.35 27.72 -11.07
N GLU A 29 -2.98 26.80 -10.18
CA GLU A 29 -3.93 25.86 -9.56
C GLU A 29 -3.60 25.56 -8.10
N VAL A 30 -4.63 25.55 -7.26
CA VAL A 30 -4.57 25.09 -5.87
C VAL A 30 -5.31 23.78 -5.71
N THR A 31 -4.58 22.73 -5.38
CA THR A 31 -5.14 21.39 -5.12
C THR A 31 -5.29 21.16 -3.62
N MET A 32 -6.50 20.87 -3.14
CA MET A 32 -6.78 20.65 -1.71
C MET A 32 -7.76 19.50 -1.43
N PRO A 33 -7.72 18.87 -0.24
CA PRO A 33 -8.70 17.87 0.15
C PRO A 33 -10.13 18.42 0.20
N LYS A 34 -11.12 17.58 -0.10
CA LYS A 34 -12.55 17.93 -0.04
C LYS A 34 -12.95 18.59 1.30
N SER A 35 -12.45 18.05 2.42
CA SER A 35 -12.73 18.60 3.76
C SER A 35 -12.18 20.02 3.95
N ILE A 36 -11.05 20.36 3.34
CA ILE A 36 -10.47 21.70 3.40
C ILE A 36 -11.28 22.65 2.53
N TYR A 37 -11.63 22.23 1.32
CA TYR A 37 -12.48 23.00 0.42
C TYR A 37 -13.83 23.36 1.06
N GLU A 38 -14.56 22.36 1.57
CA GLU A 38 -15.86 22.57 2.23
C GLU A 38 -15.74 23.47 3.47
N TYR A 39 -14.64 23.35 4.21
CA TYR A 39 -14.39 24.19 5.38
C TYR A 39 -14.10 25.64 4.98
N MET A 40 -13.31 25.85 3.91
CA MET A 40 -13.07 27.18 3.33
C MET A 40 -14.34 27.77 2.74
N GLU A 41 -15.19 27.00 2.08
CA GLU A 41 -16.47 27.46 1.55
C GLU A 41 -17.38 27.97 2.67
N LYS A 42 -17.42 27.27 3.81
CA LYS A 42 -18.24 27.66 4.97
C LYS A 42 -17.67 28.87 5.72
N LYS A 43 -16.36 28.92 5.97
CA LYS A 43 -15.74 29.93 6.85
C LYS A 43 -15.05 31.08 6.14
N ASN A 44 -14.67 30.91 4.87
CA ASN A 44 -13.84 31.87 4.14
C ASN A 44 -14.11 31.84 2.63
N LYS A 45 -15.40 31.84 2.27
CA LYS A 45 -15.87 31.86 0.88
C LYS A 45 -15.23 32.97 0.04
N GLY A 46 -14.99 34.13 0.66
CA GLY A 46 -14.34 35.26 0.01
C GLY A 46 -12.92 34.95 -0.47
N ALA A 47 -12.16 34.12 0.25
CA ALA A 47 -10.81 33.72 -0.17
C ALA A 47 -10.83 32.74 -1.34
N LEU A 48 -11.76 31.77 -1.35
CA LEU A 48 -11.97 30.88 -2.51
C LEU A 48 -12.37 31.67 -3.76
N ASN A 49 -13.35 32.58 -3.62
CA ASN A 49 -13.76 33.43 -4.73
C ASN A 49 -12.61 34.28 -5.26
N ARG A 50 -11.71 34.73 -4.38
CA ARG A 50 -10.56 35.54 -4.78
C ARG A 50 -9.56 34.73 -5.61
N LEU A 51 -9.30 33.46 -5.28
CA LEU A 51 -8.50 32.57 -6.13
C LEU A 51 -9.08 32.53 -7.56
N LEU A 52 -10.38 32.27 -7.68
CA LEU A 52 -11.08 32.18 -8.97
C LEU A 52 -11.07 33.50 -9.75
N ILE A 53 -11.32 34.63 -9.10
CA ILE A 53 -11.31 35.96 -9.74
C ILE A 53 -9.94 36.29 -10.34
N PHE A 54 -8.87 35.84 -9.68
CA PHE A 54 -7.49 36.05 -10.14
C PHE A 54 -6.98 34.93 -11.05
N GLY A 55 -7.87 34.07 -11.56
CA GLY A 55 -7.53 33.04 -12.54
C GLY A 55 -6.83 31.82 -11.95
N VAL A 56 -6.90 31.62 -10.63
CA VAL A 56 -6.35 30.43 -9.96
C VAL A 56 -7.44 29.36 -9.85
N ASP A 57 -7.22 28.24 -10.51
CA ASP A 57 -8.12 27.09 -10.45
C ASP A 57 -8.06 26.39 -9.08
N VAL A 58 -9.18 25.81 -8.66
CA VAL A 58 -9.24 25.04 -7.40
C VAL A 58 -9.65 23.61 -7.71
N SER A 59 -8.75 22.67 -7.47
CA SER A 59 -9.00 21.23 -7.64
C SER A 59 -9.11 20.50 -6.31
N ILE A 60 -10.02 19.53 -6.28
CA ILE A 60 -10.24 18.68 -5.11
C ILE A 60 -9.46 17.37 -5.28
N THR A 61 -8.67 16.99 -4.28
CA THR A 61 -7.92 15.74 -4.26
C THR A 61 -8.34 14.81 -3.13
N ASP A 62 -8.18 13.50 -3.36
CA ASP A 62 -8.30 12.48 -2.34
C ASP A 62 -7.06 12.36 -1.44
N GLN A 63 -5.95 13.01 -1.83
CA GLN A 63 -4.73 13.08 -1.04
C GLN A 63 -4.95 13.96 0.19
N VAL A 64 -5.19 13.30 1.32
CA VAL A 64 -5.20 13.90 2.66
C VAL A 64 -3.78 13.89 3.24
N GLY A 65 -3.44 14.88 4.08
CA GLY A 65 -2.08 15.09 4.61
C GLY A 65 -1.46 13.88 5.31
N ARG A 66 -1.37 13.88 6.65
CA ARG A 66 -0.77 12.73 7.36
C ARG A 66 -1.74 11.53 7.29
N PRO A 67 -1.30 10.34 6.86
CA PRO A 67 -2.14 9.14 6.88
C PRO A 67 -2.65 8.88 8.30
N LYS A 68 -3.91 8.45 8.42
CA LYS A 68 -4.48 8.03 9.70
C LYS A 68 -3.64 6.87 10.23
N LYS A 69 -3.10 6.99 11.45
CA LYS A 69 -2.45 5.87 12.12
C LYS A 69 -3.52 4.84 12.47
N VAL A 70 -3.26 3.60 12.11
CA VAL A 70 -4.07 2.46 12.54
C VAL A 70 -3.54 2.01 13.90
N GLU A 71 -4.45 1.66 14.82
CA GLU A 71 -4.08 1.14 16.14
C GLU A 71 -3.26 -0.16 16.01
N GLY A 72 -2.39 -0.43 16.98
CA GLY A 72 -1.44 -1.54 16.92
C GLY A 72 -2.09 -2.91 16.73
N ASP A 73 -3.21 -3.17 17.40
CA ASP A 73 -3.91 -4.46 17.31
C ASP A 73 -4.63 -4.64 15.98
N ILE A 74 -5.23 -3.56 15.46
CA ILE A 74 -5.85 -3.55 14.13
C ILE A 74 -4.76 -3.74 13.06
N LYS A 75 -3.61 -3.09 13.22
CA LYS A 75 -2.46 -3.24 12.31
C LYS A 75 -1.98 -4.70 12.26
N LYS A 76 -1.88 -5.39 13.39
CA LYS A 76 -1.51 -6.82 13.43
C LYS A 76 -2.50 -7.68 12.66
N LYS A 77 -3.81 -7.49 12.86
CA LYS A 77 -4.85 -8.22 12.13
C LYS A 77 -4.79 -7.98 10.62
N ILE A 78 -4.61 -6.72 10.20
CA ILE A 78 -4.40 -6.35 8.79
C ILE A 78 -3.21 -7.12 8.20
N ILE A 79 -2.09 -7.20 8.93
CA ILE A 79 -0.89 -7.91 8.50
C ILE A 79 -1.19 -9.41 8.33
N GLU A 80 -1.79 -10.04 9.33
CA GLU A 80 -2.17 -11.45 9.31
C GLU A 80 -3.10 -11.78 8.12
N GLU A 81 -4.11 -10.95 7.87
CA GLU A 81 -5.03 -11.14 6.75
C GLU A 81 -4.34 -11.05 5.39
N ILE A 82 -3.35 -10.16 5.25
CA ILE A 82 -2.55 -10.04 4.03
C ILE A 82 -1.64 -11.27 3.84
N ILE A 83 -1.04 -11.78 4.93
CA ILE A 83 -0.26 -13.02 4.94
C ILE A 83 -1.15 -14.20 4.53
N ASN A 84 -2.40 -14.22 5.00
CA ASN A 84 -3.43 -15.20 4.63
C ASN A 84 -3.96 -15.04 3.19
N GLY A 85 -3.40 -14.13 2.41
CA GLY A 85 -3.70 -14.00 0.99
C GLY A 85 -4.74 -12.94 0.64
N LYS A 86 -5.32 -12.21 1.61
CA LYS A 86 -6.21 -11.09 1.28
C LYS A 86 -5.44 -9.96 0.60
N SER A 87 -6.10 -9.30 -0.35
CA SER A 87 -5.54 -8.12 -1.00
C SER A 87 -5.72 -6.88 -0.11
N ILE A 88 -4.81 -5.91 -0.24
CA ILE A 88 -4.91 -4.62 0.46
C ILE A 88 -6.26 -3.93 0.19
N ARG A 89 -6.87 -4.13 -0.98
CA ARG A 89 -8.21 -3.58 -1.29
C ARG A 89 -9.30 -4.22 -0.44
N LYS A 90 -9.32 -5.56 -0.36
CA LYS A 90 -10.30 -6.29 0.46
C LYS A 90 -10.17 -5.93 1.94
N VAL A 91 -8.94 -5.85 2.44
CA VAL A 91 -8.70 -5.43 3.82
C VAL A 91 -9.13 -3.98 4.05
N ALA A 92 -8.92 -3.09 3.09
CA ALA A 92 -9.41 -1.71 3.19
C ALA A 92 -10.95 -1.65 3.28
N GLU A 93 -11.66 -2.44 2.47
CA GLU A 93 -13.13 -2.54 2.50
C GLU A 93 -13.66 -3.09 3.83
N GLU A 94 -13.06 -4.15 4.37
CA GLU A 94 -13.53 -4.80 5.61
C GLU A 94 -13.37 -3.91 6.85
N TYR A 95 -12.32 -3.08 6.88
CA TYR A 95 -12.04 -2.19 8.00
C TYR A 95 -12.59 -0.77 7.81
N ASP A 96 -13.33 -0.50 6.74
CA ASP A 96 -13.80 0.84 6.35
C ASP A 96 -12.67 1.88 6.32
N LEU A 97 -11.53 1.50 5.73
CA LEU A 97 -10.33 2.32 5.60
C LEU A 97 -10.01 2.61 4.14
N LYS A 98 -9.32 3.72 3.87
CA LYS A 98 -8.77 3.97 2.54
C LYS A 98 -7.61 3.00 2.27
N LYS A 99 -7.50 2.51 1.03
CA LYS A 99 -6.36 1.70 0.56
C LYS A 99 -5.01 2.35 0.88
N SER A 100 -4.89 3.67 0.67
CA SER A 100 -3.68 4.43 0.99
C SER A 100 -3.35 4.38 2.48
N THR A 101 -4.36 4.42 3.35
CA THR A 101 -4.17 4.29 4.81
C THR A 101 -3.60 2.93 5.17
N ILE A 102 -4.12 1.83 4.61
CA ILE A 102 -3.53 0.50 4.85
C ILE A 102 -2.07 0.48 4.39
N TRP A 103 -1.82 0.91 3.14
CA TRP A 103 -0.48 0.91 2.55
C TRP A 103 0.54 1.67 3.40
N ASP A 104 0.21 2.90 3.81
CA ASP A 104 1.13 3.73 4.58
C ASP A 104 1.46 3.16 5.96
N ASN A 105 0.56 2.36 6.55
CA ASN A 105 0.79 1.75 7.85
C ASN A 105 1.63 0.45 7.79
N ILE A 106 1.69 -0.22 6.64
CA ILE A 106 2.37 -1.53 6.50
C ILE A 106 3.56 -1.53 5.52
N LYS A 107 3.81 -0.42 4.80
CA LYS A 107 4.86 -0.37 3.76
C LYS A 107 6.25 -0.74 4.26
N GLU A 108 6.57 -0.39 5.51
CA GLU A 108 7.84 -0.73 6.16
C GLU A 108 7.93 -2.23 6.48
N ASP A 109 6.80 -2.87 6.81
CA ASP A 109 6.71 -4.30 7.13
C ASP A 109 6.56 -5.17 5.87
N MET A 110 6.32 -4.58 4.70
CA MET A 110 5.94 -5.29 3.48
C MET A 110 6.95 -6.36 3.03
N ALA A 111 8.25 -6.13 3.26
CA ALA A 111 9.28 -7.13 2.96
C ALA A 111 9.08 -8.40 3.80
N LYS A 112 8.86 -8.23 5.11
CA LYS A 112 8.59 -9.32 6.05
C LYS A 112 7.26 -10.01 5.75
N ILE A 113 6.21 -9.25 5.46
CA ILE A 113 4.90 -9.78 5.05
C ILE A 113 5.03 -10.70 3.84
N LYS A 114 5.81 -10.31 2.83
CA LYS A 114 6.04 -11.14 1.64
C LYS A 114 6.78 -12.44 1.97
N GLN A 115 7.79 -12.38 2.83
CA GLN A 115 8.52 -13.57 3.27
C GLN A 115 7.63 -14.53 4.07
N GLU A 116 6.84 -14.02 5.02
CA GLU A 116 5.90 -14.83 5.82
C GLU A 116 4.80 -15.44 4.95
N LYS A 117 4.25 -14.66 4.02
CA LYS A 117 3.29 -15.18 3.03
C LYS A 117 3.89 -16.30 2.18
N PHE A 118 5.13 -16.14 1.73
CA PHE A 118 5.81 -17.16 0.94
C PHE A 118 6.06 -18.45 1.75
N ARG A 119 6.53 -18.33 3.00
CA ARG A 119 6.69 -19.46 3.92
C ARG A 119 5.37 -20.19 4.17
N LYS A 120 4.28 -19.44 4.36
CA LYS A 120 2.95 -20.03 4.51
C LYS A 120 2.52 -20.82 3.28
N MET A 121 2.74 -20.27 2.07
CA MET A 121 2.45 -21.00 0.83
C MET A 121 3.25 -22.30 0.68
N ILE A 122 4.51 -22.32 1.13
CA ILE A 122 5.34 -23.53 1.15
C ILE A 122 4.75 -24.56 2.10
N TYR A 123 4.34 -24.14 3.30
CA TYR A 123 3.69 -25.01 4.27
C TYR A 123 2.38 -25.58 3.74
N ASP A 124 1.50 -24.74 3.21
CA ASP A 124 0.22 -25.18 2.61
C ASP A 124 0.47 -26.18 1.47
N TYR A 125 1.53 -25.99 0.68
CA TYR A 125 1.89 -26.92 -0.39
C TYR A 125 2.47 -28.24 0.14
N LYS A 126 3.24 -28.21 1.23
CA LYS A 126 3.71 -29.40 1.92
C LYS A 126 2.52 -30.25 2.41
N GLU A 127 1.55 -29.63 3.09
CA GLU A 127 0.33 -30.32 3.53
C GLU A 127 -0.42 -30.95 2.36
N LEU A 128 -0.59 -30.24 1.24
CA LEU A 128 -1.20 -30.78 0.02
C LEU A 128 -0.47 -32.00 -0.57
N LEU A 129 0.85 -32.10 -0.41
CA LEU A 129 1.61 -33.27 -0.84
C LEU A 129 1.41 -34.45 0.10
N ILE A 130 1.30 -34.20 1.41
CA ILE A 130 0.98 -35.21 2.42
C ILE A 130 -0.42 -35.78 2.16
N GLU A 131 -1.43 -34.92 1.99
CA GLU A 131 -2.81 -35.31 1.69
C GLU A 131 -2.93 -36.15 0.41
N LYS A 132 -2.03 -35.94 -0.55
CA LYS A 132 -1.99 -36.69 -1.82
C LYS A 132 -1.08 -37.91 -1.78
N GLU A 133 -0.53 -38.26 -0.63
CA GLU A 133 0.43 -39.37 -0.45
C GLU A 133 1.67 -39.24 -1.35
N ARG A 134 2.08 -38.00 -1.68
CA ARG A 134 3.26 -37.68 -2.51
C ARG A 134 4.43 -37.13 -1.71
N TYR A 135 4.29 -37.08 -0.38
CA TYR A 135 5.32 -36.62 0.52
C TYR A 135 6.24 -37.79 0.91
N THR A 136 7.40 -37.86 0.25
CA THR A 136 8.42 -38.90 0.48
C THR A 136 9.63 -38.33 1.22
N ASP A 137 10.51 -39.19 1.74
CA ASP A 137 11.77 -38.79 2.40
C ASP A 137 12.63 -37.86 1.51
N TYR A 138 12.59 -38.08 0.19
CA TYR A 138 13.25 -37.22 -0.78
C TYR A 138 12.64 -35.80 -0.80
N ILE A 139 11.32 -35.71 -0.82
CA ILE A 139 10.61 -34.43 -0.78
C ILE A 139 10.83 -33.72 0.57
N GLU A 140 10.83 -34.46 1.67
CA GLU A 140 11.15 -33.92 2.99
C GLU A 140 12.54 -33.27 3.01
N THR A 141 13.54 -33.95 2.45
CA THR A 141 14.89 -33.41 2.32
C THR A 141 14.90 -32.10 1.53
N LEU A 142 14.17 -32.04 0.41
CA LEU A 142 14.06 -30.82 -0.39
C LEU A 142 13.37 -29.67 0.37
N PHE A 143 12.35 -29.95 1.18
CA PHE A 143 11.72 -28.91 2.02
C PHE A 143 12.68 -28.39 3.10
N CYS A 144 13.47 -29.26 3.72
CA CYS A 144 14.51 -28.86 4.68
C CYS A 144 15.59 -27.97 4.04
N GLU A 145 16.06 -28.34 2.83
CA GLU A 145 17.00 -27.52 2.07
C GLU A 145 16.37 -26.16 1.69
N LEU A 146 15.11 -26.16 1.26
CA LEU A 146 14.37 -24.95 0.90
C LEU A 146 14.28 -23.98 2.09
N ASP A 147 13.91 -24.47 3.27
CA ASP A 147 13.82 -23.65 4.49
C ASP A 147 15.17 -23.07 4.91
N MET A 148 16.25 -23.84 4.76
CA MET A 148 17.62 -23.37 5.01
C MET A 148 18.00 -22.24 4.06
N HIS A 149 17.73 -22.39 2.75
CA HIS A 149 18.07 -21.36 1.76
C HIS A 149 17.21 -20.09 1.92
N ILE A 150 15.93 -20.21 2.26
CA ILE A 150 15.06 -19.06 2.57
C ILE A 150 15.55 -18.32 3.82
N SER A 151 15.97 -19.05 4.85
CA SER A 151 16.45 -18.44 6.10
C SER A 151 17.80 -17.73 5.95
N ASN A 152 18.62 -18.17 4.99
CA ASN A 152 19.91 -17.55 4.63
C ASN A 152 19.80 -16.51 3.50
N ASP A 153 18.58 -16.09 3.13
CA ASP A 153 18.30 -15.14 2.04
C ASP A 153 18.90 -15.55 0.67
N ASN A 154 19.13 -16.85 0.47
CA ASN A 154 19.67 -17.39 -0.77
C ASN A 154 18.53 -17.77 -1.73
N LEU A 155 17.83 -16.75 -2.23
CA LEU A 155 16.60 -16.90 -3.01
C LEU A 155 16.79 -17.67 -4.32
N LYS A 156 17.97 -17.55 -4.95
CA LYS A 156 18.26 -18.25 -6.22
C LYS A 156 18.31 -19.77 -6.04
N GLU A 157 18.94 -20.24 -4.97
CA GLU A 157 18.97 -21.68 -4.67
C GLU A 157 17.62 -22.16 -4.12
N ALA A 158 16.93 -21.35 -3.31
CA ALA A 158 15.57 -21.64 -2.86
C ALA A 158 14.62 -21.84 -4.06
N GLU A 159 14.68 -21.00 -5.08
CA GLU A 159 13.88 -21.13 -6.31
C GLU A 159 14.15 -22.46 -7.03
N LYS A 160 15.43 -22.85 -7.19
CA LYS A 160 15.77 -24.13 -7.82
C LYS A 160 15.20 -25.32 -7.06
N ILE A 161 15.29 -25.31 -5.73
CA ILE A 161 14.76 -26.39 -4.90
C ILE A 161 13.23 -26.44 -5.00
N LEU A 162 12.55 -25.29 -4.93
CA LEU A 162 11.10 -25.23 -5.11
C LEU A 162 10.68 -25.79 -6.49
N LEU A 163 11.40 -25.46 -7.56
CA LEU A 163 11.15 -26.02 -8.89
C LEU A 163 11.31 -27.54 -8.92
N LYS A 164 12.30 -28.11 -8.23
CA LYS A 164 12.47 -29.57 -8.11
C LYS A 164 11.28 -30.21 -7.39
N ILE A 165 10.81 -29.63 -6.29
CA ILE A 165 9.64 -30.11 -5.55
C ILE A 165 8.41 -30.10 -6.48
N ILE A 166 8.21 -28.99 -7.20
CA ILE A 166 7.10 -28.86 -8.16
C ILE A 166 7.19 -29.90 -9.27
N GLU A 167 8.37 -30.11 -9.85
CA GLU A 167 8.58 -31.11 -10.90
C GLU A 167 8.25 -32.51 -10.39
N TYR A 168 8.74 -32.89 -9.21
CA TYR A 168 8.44 -34.17 -8.59
C TYR A 168 6.94 -34.35 -8.38
N SER A 169 6.25 -33.33 -7.86
CA SER A 169 4.80 -33.37 -7.65
C SER A 169 3.99 -33.58 -8.93
N LYS A 170 4.54 -33.22 -10.09
CA LYS A 170 3.90 -33.32 -11.41
C LYS A 170 4.18 -34.64 -12.11
N ARG A 171 5.19 -35.40 -11.67
CA ARG A 171 5.44 -36.74 -12.21
C ARG A 171 4.19 -37.56 -11.90
N LYS A 172 3.45 -37.87 -12.96
CA LYS A 172 2.35 -38.83 -12.94
C LYS A 172 2.98 -40.22 -12.87
N ASP A 173 2.41 -41.06 -12.03
CA ASP A 173 2.33 -42.49 -12.36
C ASP A 173 1.46 -42.66 -13.61
#